data_AF-A0A1Y1NGC0-F1
#
_entry.id   AF-A0A1Y1NGC0-F1
#
_cell.length_a   1.000
_cell.length_b   1.000
_cell.length_c   1.000
_cell.angle_alpha   90.00
_cell.angle_beta   90.00
_cell.angle_gamma   90.00
#
_symmetry.space_group_name_H-M   'P 1'
#
loop_
_entity.id
_entity.type
_entity.pdbx_description
1 polymer ?
#
loop_
_entity_poly.entity_id
_entity_poly.type
_entity_poly.pdbx_seq_one_letter_code
_entity_poly.pdbx_strand_id
1 'polypeptide(L)'
;MCNGFKGCLPLQTQEKKMYVKTVRNSEILCTSITVVEDLKCRCNCLQTPKDCTPFQVYSKETCSCNCQNKKDYAACIDSKNENVFWDESTCSCICEQNKTCTTGTRWEESECRCVKIRS
;
A
#
# COMPACT_ATOMS: atom_id res chain seq x y z
N MET A 1 -7.71 2.54 -24.44
CA MET A 1 -7.48 2.77 -23.00
C MET A 1 -8.16 1.66 -22.23
N CYS A 2 -7.58 1.18 -21.13
CA CYS A 2 -8.26 0.22 -20.26
C CYS A 2 -9.36 0.94 -19.46
N ASN A 3 -10.51 0.29 -19.28
CA ASN A 3 -11.67 0.88 -18.60
C ASN A 3 -11.84 0.28 -17.19
N GLY A 4 -12.44 1.06 -16.29
CA GLY A 4 -12.73 0.65 -14.92
C GLY A 4 -11.47 0.44 -14.10
N PHE A 5 -11.41 -0.68 -13.37
CA PHE A 5 -10.34 -1.00 -12.42
C PHE A 5 -9.15 -1.78 -13.02
N LYS A 6 -9.10 -1.95 -14.34
CA LYS A 6 -8.05 -2.71 -15.02
C LYS A 6 -6.93 -1.81 -15.50
N GLY A 7 -5.69 -2.26 -15.34
CA GLY A 7 -4.52 -1.62 -15.91
C GLY A 7 -3.99 -2.34 -17.16
N CYS A 8 -3.00 -1.72 -17.78
CA CYS A 8 -2.33 -2.23 -18.97
C CYS A 8 -1.15 -3.11 -18.55
N LEU A 9 -1.19 -4.41 -18.85
CA LEU A 9 -0.09 -5.34 -18.58
C LEU A 9 0.55 -5.81 -19.88
N PRO A 10 1.89 -5.92 -19.94
CA PRO A 10 2.57 -6.43 -21.11
C PRO A 10 2.22 -7.90 -21.36
N LEU A 11 1.95 -8.22 -22.62
CA LEU A 11 1.79 -9.57 -23.14
C LEU A 11 3.02 -10.04 -23.90
N GLN A 12 3.70 -9.10 -24.54
CA GLN A 12 4.88 -9.36 -25.34
C GLN A 12 5.84 -8.20 -25.13
N THR A 13 7.09 -8.52 -24.81
CA THR A 13 8.16 -7.55 -24.60
C THR A 13 9.37 -7.91 -25.46
N GLN A 14 10.25 -6.94 -25.68
CA GLN A 14 11.56 -7.17 -26.28
C GLN A 14 12.63 -6.33 -25.59
N GLU A 15 13.87 -6.79 -25.62
CA GLU A 15 15.00 -5.98 -25.22
C GLU A 15 15.40 -5.02 -26.35
N LYS A 16 15.56 -3.75 -26.01
CA LYS A 16 15.94 -2.69 -26.93
C LYS A 16 17.18 -1.97 -26.42
N LYS A 17 18.20 -1.92 -27.26
CA LYS A 17 19.43 -1.17 -26.99
C LYS A 17 19.20 0.31 -27.29
N MET A 18 19.40 1.16 -26.29
CA MET A 18 19.30 2.61 -26.41
C MET A 18 20.64 3.25 -26.10
N TYR A 19 21.04 4.25 -26.88
CA TYR A 19 22.24 5.04 -26.62
C TYR A 19 21.86 6.27 -25.80
N VAL A 20 22.56 6.46 -24.68
CA VAL A 20 22.29 7.54 -23.72
C VAL A 20 23.56 8.31 -23.43
N LYS A 21 23.39 9.60 -23.14
CA LYS A 21 24.45 10.47 -22.65
C LYS A 21 24.52 10.31 -21.13
N THR A 22 25.65 9.85 -20.60
CA THR A 22 25.92 9.81 -19.16
C THR A 22 26.90 10.90 -18.79
N VAL A 23 26.75 11.45 -17.58
CA VAL A 23 27.68 12.41 -17.01
C VAL A 23 28.35 11.76 -15.81
N ARG A 24 29.67 11.64 -15.83
CA ARG A 24 30.46 11.08 -14.73
C ARG A 24 31.67 11.97 -14.49
N ASN A 25 31.83 12.50 -13.28
CA ASN A 25 32.92 13.43 -12.92
C ASN A 25 33.06 14.61 -13.90
N SER A 26 31.93 15.24 -14.28
CA SER A 26 31.87 16.31 -15.28
C SER A 26 32.30 15.93 -16.71
N GLU A 27 32.62 14.66 -16.96
CA GLU A 27 32.86 14.11 -18.30
C GLU A 27 31.55 13.59 -18.90
N ILE A 28 31.36 13.86 -20.19
CA ILE A 28 30.22 13.43 -20.98
C ILE A 28 30.61 12.16 -21.75
N LEU A 29 29.87 11.08 -21.53
CA LEU A 29 30.10 9.79 -22.18
C LEU A 29 28.84 9.34 -22.93
N CYS A 30 29.02 8.80 -24.13
CA CYS A 30 27.95 8.11 -24.86
C CYS A 30 28.04 6.62 -24.56
N THR A 31 27.03 6.07 -23.89
CA THR A 31 26.96 4.64 -23.55
C THR A 31 25.69 4.02 -24.08
N SER A 32 25.63 2.70 -24.15
CA SER A 32 24.41 1.96 -24.46
C SER A 32 23.85 1.28 -23.23
N ILE A 33 22.53 1.40 -23.05
CA ILE A 33 21.76 0.65 -22.06
C ILE A 33 20.77 -0.27 -22.78
N THR A 34 20.36 -1.34 -22.11
CA THR A 34 19.27 -2.21 -22.56
C THR A 34 18.03 -1.89 -21.75
N VAL A 35 16.92 -1.61 -22.42
CA VAL A 35 15.61 -1.40 -21.81
C VAL A 35 14.62 -2.42 -22.34
N VAL A 36 13.58 -2.71 -21.56
CA VAL A 36 12.47 -3.56 -22.01
C VAL A 36 11.45 -2.67 -22.71
N GLU A 37 11.09 -3.02 -23.94
CA GLU A 37 10.04 -2.38 -24.72
C GLU A 37 8.82 -3.32 -24.78
N ASP A 38 7.66 -2.80 -24.39
CA ASP A 38 6.39 -3.53 -24.50
C ASP A 38 5.86 -3.45 -25.94
N LEU A 39 5.68 -4.59 -26.59
CA LEU A 39 5.20 -4.70 -27.97
C LEU A 39 3.69 -4.90 -28.06
N LYS A 40 3.11 -5.61 -27.09
CA LYS A 40 1.68 -5.87 -27.00
C LYS A 40 1.26 -5.86 -25.55
N CYS A 41 0.05 -5.36 -25.28
CA CYS A 41 -0.50 -5.31 -23.94
C CYS A 41 -1.93 -5.85 -23.90
N ARG A 42 -2.39 -6.21 -22.70
CA ARG A 42 -3.79 -6.50 -22.41
C ARG A 42 -4.29 -5.72 -21.21
N CYS A 43 -5.59 -5.47 -21.16
CA CYS A 43 -6.22 -4.95 -19.96
C CYS A 43 -6.51 -6.09 -18.98
N ASN A 44 -5.91 -6.01 -17.79
CA ASN A 44 -6.16 -6.95 -16.71
C ASN A 44 -5.99 -6.28 -15.34
N CYS A 45 -6.34 -6.97 -14.26
CA CYS A 45 -6.07 -6.48 -12.92
C CYS A 45 -4.55 -6.41 -12.69
N LEU A 46 -4.07 -5.23 -12.25
CA LEU A 46 -2.67 -5.03 -11.87
C LEU A 46 -2.35 -5.75 -10.56
N GLN A 47 -3.26 -5.61 -9.59
CA GLN A 47 -3.25 -6.39 -8.37
C GLN A 47 -3.86 -7.78 -8.63
N THR A 48 -3.32 -8.79 -7.96
CA THR A 48 -3.76 -10.18 -8.03
C THR A 48 -4.15 -10.69 -6.64
N PRO A 49 -4.84 -11.83 -6.53
CA PRO A 49 -5.16 -12.41 -5.22
C PRO A 49 -3.93 -12.70 -4.34
N LYS A 50 -2.75 -12.88 -4.94
CA LYS A 50 -1.50 -13.14 -4.21
C LYS A 50 -0.94 -11.90 -3.52
N ASP A 51 -1.37 -10.72 -3.97
CA ASP A 51 -0.96 -9.45 -3.40
C ASP A 51 -1.83 -9.04 -2.20
N CYS A 52 -2.88 -9.82 -1.88
CA CYS A 52 -3.70 -9.61 -0.70
C CYS A 52 -3.03 -10.20 0.54
N THR A 53 -3.21 -9.51 1.67
CA THR A 53 -2.83 -10.08 2.97
C THR A 53 -3.81 -11.19 3.38
N PRO A 54 -3.47 -12.03 4.37
CA PRO A 54 -4.39 -13.06 4.89
C PRO A 54 -5.72 -12.53 5.45
N PHE A 55 -5.80 -11.22 5.75
CA PHE A 55 -6.98 -10.57 6.32
C PHE A 55 -7.91 -9.97 5.26
N GLN A 56 -7.45 -9.90 4.02
CA GLN A 56 -8.17 -9.29 2.91
C GLN A 56 -8.74 -10.36 1.97
N VAL A 57 -9.79 -9.97 1.24
CA VAL A 57 -10.36 -10.79 0.17
C VAL A 57 -10.30 -10.05 -1.16
N TYR A 58 -9.74 -10.73 -2.16
CA TYR A 58 -9.61 -10.19 -3.50
C TYR A 58 -10.96 -10.12 -4.21
N SER A 59 -11.33 -8.93 -4.68
CA SER A 59 -12.46 -8.69 -5.56
C SER A 59 -11.99 -8.66 -7.02
N LYS A 60 -12.47 -9.63 -7.81
CA LYS A 60 -12.21 -9.67 -9.25
C LYS A 60 -12.89 -8.53 -10.02
N GLU A 61 -13.99 -8.01 -9.48
CA GLU A 61 -14.78 -6.94 -10.10
C GLU A 61 -14.06 -5.60 -10.01
N THR A 62 -13.47 -5.32 -8.85
CA THR A 62 -12.77 -4.06 -8.56
C THR A 62 -11.25 -4.17 -8.69
N CYS A 63 -10.74 -5.35 -9.05
CA CYS A 63 -9.31 -5.63 -9.11
C CYS A 63 -8.55 -5.20 -7.84
N SER A 64 -9.17 -5.37 -6.66
CA SER A 64 -8.66 -4.85 -5.39
C SER A 64 -8.78 -5.88 -4.25
N CYS A 65 -7.85 -5.83 -3.30
CA CYS A 65 -7.96 -6.51 -2.02
C CYS A 65 -8.79 -5.66 -1.06
N ASN A 66 -9.84 -6.22 -0.46
CA ASN A 66 -10.74 -5.49 0.43
C ASN A 66 -10.91 -6.22 1.76
N CYS A 67 -10.98 -5.45 2.84
CA CYS A 67 -11.36 -5.97 4.15
C CYS A 67 -12.85 -6.34 4.18
N GLN A 68 -13.17 -7.49 4.78
CA GLN A 68 -14.55 -7.97 4.86
C GLN A 68 -15.30 -7.46 6.10
N ASN A 69 -14.59 -7.06 7.15
CA ASN A 69 -15.14 -6.59 8.42
C ASN A 69 -15.56 -5.11 8.37
N LYS A 70 -16.51 -4.80 7.49
CA LYS A 70 -17.06 -3.44 7.30
C LYS A 70 -17.64 -2.82 8.58
N LYS A 71 -18.15 -3.66 9.50
CA LYS A 71 -18.67 -3.21 10.80
C LYS A 71 -17.56 -2.69 11.70
N ASP A 72 -16.42 -3.36 11.73
CA ASP A 72 -15.26 -2.95 12.53
C ASP A 72 -14.62 -1.70 11.94
N TYR A 73 -14.54 -1.63 10.60
CA TYR A 73 -14.15 -0.41 9.90
C TYR A 73 -15.04 0.77 10.31
N ALA A 74 -16.37 0.63 10.21
CA ALA A 74 -17.30 1.69 10.58
C ALA A 74 -17.14 2.10 12.05
N ALA A 75 -17.03 1.13 12.97
CA ALA A 75 -16.80 1.42 14.39
C ALA A 75 -15.47 2.13 14.66
N CYS A 76 -14.42 1.82 13.89
CA CYS A 76 -13.11 2.48 13.99
C CYS A 76 -13.19 3.94 13.56
N ILE A 77 -13.78 4.20 12.39
CA ILE A 77 -13.90 5.54 11.81
C ILE A 77 -14.89 6.41 12.62
N ASP A 78 -15.96 5.82 13.14
CA ASP A 78 -16.94 6.53 13.98
C ASP A 78 -16.45 6.72 15.44
N SER A 79 -15.30 6.16 15.79
CA SER A 79 -14.73 6.36 17.12
C SER A 79 -14.37 7.83 17.31
N LYS A 80 -14.71 8.40 18.48
CA LYS A 80 -14.31 9.78 18.84
C LYS A 80 -12.82 9.89 19.21
N ASN A 81 -12.03 8.84 18.97
CA ASN A 81 -10.64 8.78 19.35
C ASN A 81 -9.76 9.15 18.16
N GLU A 82 -9.21 10.36 18.19
CA GLU A 82 -8.33 10.86 17.12
C GLU A 82 -7.01 10.08 16.99
N ASN A 83 -6.67 9.23 17.95
CA ASN A 83 -5.45 8.43 17.92
C ASN A 83 -5.64 7.03 17.31
N VAL A 84 -6.80 6.71 16.74
CA VAL A 84 -7.02 5.43 16.03
C VAL A 84 -7.17 5.65 14.54
N PHE A 85 -6.72 4.68 13.76
CA PHE A 85 -6.93 4.65 12.33
C PHE A 85 -7.14 3.22 11.85
N TRP A 86 -7.79 3.10 10.69
CA TRP A 86 -7.97 1.81 10.06
C TRP A 86 -6.72 1.43 9.25
N ASP A 87 -6.13 0.29 9.58
CA ASP A 87 -5.07 -0.31 8.77
C ASP A 87 -5.66 -1.30 7.79
N GLU A 88 -5.63 -0.94 6.51
CA GLU A 88 -6.14 -1.77 5.42
C GLU A 88 -5.35 -3.07 5.26
N SER A 89 -4.09 -3.15 5.70
CA SER A 89 -3.26 -4.35 5.54
C SER A 89 -3.64 -5.45 6.54
N THR A 90 -3.92 -5.07 7.78
CA THR A 90 -4.35 -5.99 8.85
C THR A 90 -5.86 -6.07 8.97
N CYS A 91 -6.60 -5.22 8.26
CA CYS A 91 -8.05 -5.06 8.39
C CYS A 91 -8.48 -4.85 9.85
N SER A 92 -7.78 -3.95 10.54
CA SER A 92 -8.00 -3.71 11.95
C SER A 92 -7.86 -2.24 12.31
N CYS A 93 -8.50 -1.85 13.42
CA CYS A 93 -8.36 -0.51 13.98
C CYS A 93 -7.12 -0.49 14.88
N ILE A 94 -6.14 0.34 14.55
CA ILE A 94 -4.87 0.41 15.28
C ILE A 94 -4.59 1.82 15.77
N CYS A 95 -3.74 1.95 16.80
CA CYS A 95 -3.35 3.25 17.33
C CYS A 95 -2.29 3.91 16.43
N GLU A 96 -2.39 5.23 16.20
CA GLU A 96 -1.48 6.03 15.37
C GLU A 96 -0.01 5.95 15.81
N GLN A 97 0.23 5.78 17.12
CA GLN A 97 1.54 5.47 17.71
C GLN A 97 1.40 5.22 19.21
N ASN A 98 2.25 4.35 19.78
CA ASN A 98 2.43 4.26 21.24
C ASN A 98 3.15 5.53 21.72
N LYS A 99 2.39 6.52 22.17
CA LYS A 99 2.96 7.73 22.79
C LYS A 99 3.59 7.34 24.12
N THR A 100 4.79 7.86 24.41
CA THR A 100 5.38 7.71 25.75
C THR A 100 4.53 8.47 26.75
N CYS A 101 3.91 7.73 27.68
CA CYS A 101 3.10 8.31 28.74
C CYS A 101 3.96 8.97 29.82
N THR A 102 3.45 10.02 30.45
CA THR A 102 4.13 10.71 31.57
C THR A 102 4.04 9.90 32.86
N THR A 103 4.90 10.21 33.84
CA THR A 103 4.97 9.53 35.14
C THR A 103 3.58 9.43 35.81
N GLY A 104 3.19 8.22 36.21
CA GLY A 104 1.87 7.94 36.82
C GLY A 104 0.76 7.59 35.82
N THR A 105 1.06 7.53 34.51
CA THR A 105 0.13 7.05 33.48
C THR A 105 0.75 5.90 32.68
N ARG A 106 -0.10 5.00 32.19
CA ARG A 106 0.31 3.88 31.31
C ARG A 106 -0.46 3.96 30.00
N TRP A 107 0.18 3.51 28.92
CA TRP A 107 -0.50 3.36 27.64
C TRP A 107 -1.52 2.23 27.75
N GLU A 108 -2.74 2.49 27.31
CA GLU A 108 -3.81 1.52 27.22
C GLU A 108 -4.15 1.32 25.74
N GLU A 109 -3.76 0.18 25.18
CA GLU A 109 -3.93 -0.12 23.75
C GLU A 109 -5.41 -0.15 23.35
N SER A 110 -6.30 -0.56 24.26
CA SER A 110 -7.75 -0.58 24.01
C SER A 110 -8.38 0.80 23.88
N GLU A 111 -7.76 1.83 24.47
CA GLU A 111 -8.24 3.22 24.42
C GLU A 111 -7.32 4.13 23.60
N CYS A 112 -6.22 3.60 23.04
CA CYS A 112 -5.16 4.33 22.35
C CYS A 112 -4.81 5.67 23.03
N ARG A 113 -4.70 5.67 24.37
CA ARG A 113 -4.36 6.84 25.18
C ARG A 113 -3.68 6.46 26.48
N CYS A 114 -3.05 7.44 27.12
CA CYS A 114 -2.48 7.28 28.46
C CYS A 114 -3.59 7.35 29.52
N VAL A 115 -3.73 6.28 30.31
CA VAL A 115 -4.68 6.21 31.44
C VAL A 115 -3.92 6.27 32.77
N LYS A 116 -4.54 6.83 33.81
CA LYS A 116 -3.93 6.86 35.15
C LYS A 116 -3.73 5.44 35.68
N ILE A 117 -2.56 5.18 36.24
CA ILE A 117 -2.31 3.96 37.00
C ILE A 117 -3.15 4.07 38.27
N ARG A 118 -4.16 3.21 38.45
CA ARG A 118 -4.92 3.17 39.70
C ARG A 118 -4.03 2.58 40.79
N SER A 119 -3.77 3.37 41.84
CA SER A 119 -3.13 2.97 43.09
C SER A 119 -4.11 2.27 44.01
#